data_AF-A0A4P7W8X3-F1
#
_entry.id   AF-A0A4P7W8X3-F1
#
_cell.length_a   1.000
_cell.length_b   1.000
_cell.length_c   1.000
_cell.angle_alpha   90.00
_cell.angle_beta   90.00
_cell.angle_gamma   90.00
#
_symmetry.space_group_name_H-M   'P 1'
#
loop_
_entity.id
_entity.type
_entity.pdbx_description
1 polymer ?
#
loop_
_entity_poly.entity_id
_entity_poly.type
_entity_poly.pdbx_seq_one_letter_code
_entity_poly.pdbx_strand_id
1 'polypeptide(L)'
;MSEYVYFLKDANEDLMKVGISENPLAEAKSLSRQIDLEESRVIAFPDKEMAHAVIEELHHFLKSFAQGEGTGWYTTEAKDDLLEQAKQLGLKVDPILG
;
A
#
# COMPACT_ATOMS: atom_id res chain seq x y z
N MET A 1 11.27 -12.16 -9.84
CA MET A 1 11.70 -10.85 -9.34
C MET A 1 10.82 -10.54 -8.14
N SER A 2 11.35 -9.89 -7.11
CA SER A 2 10.55 -9.55 -5.93
C SER A 2 9.52 -8.49 -6.28
N GLU A 3 8.33 -8.62 -5.72
CA GLU A 3 7.21 -7.70 -5.93
C GLU A 3 6.86 -7.04 -4.59
N TYR A 4 6.47 -5.78 -4.63
CA TYR A 4 6.12 -5.04 -3.43
C TYR A 4 4.66 -4.68 -3.46
N VAL A 5 3.92 -5.05 -2.42
CA VAL A 5 2.68 -4.36 -2.10
C VAL A 5 3.06 -3.06 -1.43
N TYR A 6 2.68 -1.93 -2.02
CA TYR A 6 3.03 -0.61 -1.52
C TYR A 6 1.83 0.12 -0.92
N PHE A 7 2.15 1.04 -0.03
CA PHE A 7 1.23 1.89 0.72
C PHE A 7 1.79 3.31 0.66
N LEU A 8 1.32 4.11 -0.29
CA LEU A 8 1.84 5.46 -0.53
C LEU A 8 0.91 6.50 0.10
N LYS A 9 1.39 7.19 1.13
CA LYS A 9 0.65 8.25 1.82
C LYS A 9 0.72 9.54 1.02
N ASP A 10 -0.42 10.17 0.75
CA ASP A 10 -0.46 11.54 0.25
C ASP A 10 0.02 12.49 1.36
N ALA A 11 0.93 13.40 1.02
CA ALA A 11 1.50 14.36 1.97
C ALA A 11 0.54 15.50 2.35
N ASN A 12 -0.49 15.75 1.53
CA ASN A 12 -1.40 16.87 1.69
C ASN A 12 -2.81 16.44 2.11
N GLU A 13 -3.24 15.24 1.68
CA GLU A 13 -4.54 14.68 2.00
C GLU A 13 -4.40 13.44 2.88
N ASP A 14 -5.41 13.13 3.68
CA ASP A 14 -5.48 11.88 4.46
C ASP A 14 -5.86 10.68 3.58
N LEU A 15 -5.22 10.59 2.42
CA LEU A 15 -5.41 9.56 1.42
C LEU A 15 -4.14 8.71 1.26
N MET A 16 -4.36 7.46 0.87
CA MET A 16 -3.32 6.48 0.63
C MET A 16 -3.59 5.69 -0.64
N LYS A 17 -2.56 5.54 -1.48
CA LYS A 17 -2.58 4.64 -2.62
C LYS A 17 -2.03 3.27 -2.26
N VAL A 18 -2.79 2.23 -2.54
CA VAL A 18 -2.37 0.83 -2.39
C VAL A 18 -2.22 0.20 -3.78
N GLY A 19 -1.20 -0.63 -3.96
CA GLY A 19 -0.94 -1.29 -5.24
C GLY A 19 0.24 -2.25 -5.18
N ILE A 20 0.58 -2.83 -6.33
CA ILE A 20 1.75 -3.70 -6.50
C ILE A 20 2.69 -3.12 -7.54
N SER A 21 3.97 -3.13 -7.23
CA SER A 21 5.02 -2.76 -8.17
C SER A 21 6.35 -3.40 -7.77
N GLU A 22 7.17 -3.71 -8.77
CA GLU A 22 8.58 -4.08 -8.58
C GLU A 22 9.41 -2.88 -8.09
N ASN A 23 8.94 -1.65 -8.30
CA ASN A 23 9.62 -0.41 -7.91
C ASN A 23 8.66 0.64 -7.34
N PRO A 24 8.25 0.50 -6.06
CA PRO A 24 7.28 1.41 -5.45
C PRO A 24 7.79 2.85 -5.30
N LEU A 25 9.11 3.07 -5.26
CA LEU A 25 9.69 4.42 -5.27
C LEU A 25 9.51 5.12 -6.62
N ALA A 26 9.62 4.39 -7.73
CA ALA A 26 9.33 4.94 -9.05
C ALA A 26 7.85 5.27 -9.18
N GLU A 27 6.96 4.42 -8.67
CA GLU A 27 5.52 4.71 -8.60
C GLU A 27 5.24 5.97 -7.79
N ALA A 28 5.81 6.12 -6.60
CA ALA A 28 5.61 7.32 -5.79
C ALA A 28 6.01 8.62 -6.51
N LYS A 29 7.06 8.57 -7.33
CA LYS A 29 7.54 9.70 -8.13
C LYS A 29 6.75 9.93 -9.42
N SER A 30 6.04 8.91 -9.92
CA SER A 30 5.23 9.02 -11.14
C SER A 30 3.86 9.66 -10.89
N LEU A 31 3.40 9.62 -9.64
CA LEU A 31 2.14 10.21 -9.23
C LEU A 31 2.19 11.74 -9.34
N SER A 32 1.08 12.33 -9.77
CA SER A 32 0.87 13.78 -9.80
C SER A 32 0.69 14.40 -8.39
N ARG A 33 0.63 13.56 -7.37
CA ARG A 33 0.42 13.92 -5.97
C ARG A 33 1.75 13.91 -5.22
N GLN A 34 1.87 14.79 -4.22
CA GLN A 34 3.03 14.78 -3.35
C GLN A 34 2.90 13.61 -2.36
N ILE A 35 3.86 12.69 -2.39
CA ILE A 35 3.85 11.49 -1.55
C ILE A 35 4.75 11.71 -0.35
N ASP A 36 4.24 11.41 0.83
CA ASP A 36 5.02 11.31 2.05
C ASP A 36 5.74 9.95 2.08
N LEU A 37 7.00 9.95 1.67
CA LEU A 37 7.82 8.74 1.66
C LEU A 37 8.20 8.26 3.07
N GLU A 38 8.20 9.13 4.09
CA GLU A 38 8.52 8.74 5.46
C GLU A 38 7.38 7.95 6.10
N GLU A 39 6.14 8.26 5.75
CA GLU A 39 4.95 7.52 6.18
C GLU A 39 4.54 6.36 5.27
N SER A 40 5.12 6.30 4.07
CA SER A 40 4.86 5.24 3.10
C SER A 40 5.54 3.92 3.47
N ARG A 41 4.88 2.82 3.19
CA ARG A 41 5.32 1.47 3.57
C ARG A 41 5.27 0.52 2.38
N VAL A 42 6.04 -0.55 2.47
CA VAL A 42 6.05 -1.63 1.50
C VAL A 42 6.08 -2.97 2.21
N ILE A 43 5.54 -3.99 1.55
CA ILE A 43 5.63 -5.39 1.96
C ILE A 43 6.24 -6.14 0.79
N ALA A 44 7.41 -6.73 1.03
CA ALA A 44 8.16 -7.45 0.01
C ALA A 44 7.67 -8.89 -0.11
N PHE A 45 7.44 -9.34 -1.34
CA PHE A 45 7.10 -10.70 -1.68
C PHE A 45 8.13 -11.30 -2.64
N PRO A 46 8.36 -12.63 -2.58
CA PRO A 46 9.30 -13.31 -3.46
C PRO A 46 8.81 -13.36 -4.91
N ASP A 47 7.49 -13.29 -5.12
CA ASP A 47 6.84 -13.36 -6.42
C ASP A 47 5.51 -12.58 -6.44
N LYS A 48 5.00 -12.40 -7.67
CA LYS A 48 3.78 -11.66 -7.98
C LYS A 48 2.51 -12.35 -7.52
N GLU A 49 2.46 -13.67 -7.49
CA GLU A 49 1.26 -14.42 -7.09
C GLU A 49 1.00 -14.21 -5.61
N MET A 50 2.03 -14.27 -4.77
CA MET A 50 1.93 -13.96 -3.35
C MET A 50 1.53 -12.50 -3.11
N ALA A 51 2.14 -11.55 -3.83
CA ALA A 51 1.78 -10.15 -3.73
C ALA A 51 0.31 -9.91 -4.12
N HIS A 52 -0.17 -10.53 -5.20
CA HIS A 52 -1.56 -10.48 -5.64
C HIS A 52 -2.53 -11.08 -4.61
N ALA A 53 -2.21 -12.26 -4.07
CA ALA A 53 -3.07 -12.88 -3.06
C ALA A 53 -3.23 -11.97 -1.83
N VAL A 54 -2.13 -11.36 -1.37
CA VAL A 54 -2.18 -10.45 -0.22
C VAL A 54 -2.90 -9.16 -0.56
N ILE A 55 -2.67 -8.53 -1.72
CA ILE A 55 -3.41 -7.30 -2.06
C ILE A 55 -4.90 -7.56 -2.24
N GLU A 56 -5.31 -8.73 -2.72
CA GLU A 56 -6.72 -9.09 -2.83
C GLU A 56 -7.39 -9.20 -1.46
N GLU A 57 -6.73 -9.86 -0.50
CA GLU A 57 -7.17 -9.91 0.90
C GLU A 57 -7.25 -8.49 1.49
N LEU A 58 -6.20 -7.70 1.34
CA LEU A 58 -6.16 -6.30 1.80
C LEU A 58 -7.27 -5.45 1.15
N HIS A 59 -7.51 -5.61 -0.14
CA HIS A 59 -8.61 -4.93 -0.84
C HIS A 59 -9.98 -5.39 -0.34
N HIS A 60 -10.14 -6.65 0.07
CA HIS A 60 -11.39 -7.12 0.69
C HIS A 60 -11.65 -6.40 2.02
N PHE A 61 -10.61 -6.15 2.82
CA PHE A 61 -10.72 -5.29 4.01
C PHE A 61 -11.05 -3.83 3.62
N LEU A 62 -10.38 -3.27 2.60
CA LEU A 62 -10.64 -1.91 2.11
C LEU A 62 -12.03 -1.70 1.54
N LYS A 63 -12.65 -2.71 0.91
CA LYS A 63 -14.03 -2.62 0.42
C LYS A 63 -15.04 -2.33 1.52
N SER A 64 -14.70 -2.60 2.78
CA SER A 64 -15.51 -2.19 3.94
C SER A 64 -15.46 -0.68 4.18
N PHE A 65 -14.43 0.00 3.69
CA PHE A 65 -14.28 1.46 3.71
C PHE A 65 -14.82 2.03 2.39
N ALA A 66 -16.03 2.58 2.42
CA ALA A 66 -16.80 3.02 1.25
C ALA A 66 -16.17 4.18 0.42
N GLN A 67 -14.97 4.67 0.77
CA GLN A 67 -14.28 5.75 0.06
C GLN A 67 -13.08 5.20 -0.71
N GLY A 68 -13.16 5.15 -2.05
CA GLY A 68 -12.03 4.81 -2.92
C GLY A 68 -12.32 3.93 -4.12
N GLU A 69 -13.57 3.46 -4.30
CA GLU A 69 -13.92 2.69 -5.50
C GLU A 69 -13.64 3.51 -6.78
N GLY A 70 -12.68 3.03 -7.59
CA GLY A 70 -12.33 3.58 -8.90
C GLY A 70 -11.13 4.52 -8.94
N THR A 71 -10.67 5.06 -7.80
CA THR A 71 -9.48 5.95 -7.76
C THR A 71 -8.21 5.23 -7.27
N GLY A 72 -8.37 4.14 -6.51
CA GLY A 72 -7.27 3.44 -5.86
C GLY A 72 -6.62 4.24 -4.72
N TRP A 73 -7.34 5.23 -4.18
CA TRP A 73 -6.97 6.04 -3.03
C TRP A 73 -7.97 5.81 -1.90
N TYR A 74 -7.47 5.47 -0.72
CA TYR A 74 -8.23 5.11 0.48
C TYR A 74 -7.89 6.07 1.62
N THR A 75 -8.72 6.16 2.65
CA THR A 75 -8.41 7.01 3.82
C THR A 75 -7.20 6.48 4.60
N THR A 76 -6.54 7.36 5.35
CA THR A 76 -5.40 6.97 6.20
C THR A 76 -5.80 6.08 7.37
N GLU A 77 -7.03 6.15 7.85
CA GLU A 77 -7.56 5.18 8.82
C GLU A 77 -7.50 3.74 8.25
N ALA A 78 -7.86 3.59 6.98
CA ALA A 78 -7.78 2.31 6.31
C ALA A 78 -6.33 1.80 6.15
N LYS A 79 -5.33 2.69 6.06
CA LYS A 79 -3.90 2.31 6.10
C LYS A 79 -3.55 1.64 7.41
N ASP A 80 -3.85 2.30 8.53
CA ASP A 80 -3.38 1.83 9.84
C ASP A 80 -3.97 0.45 10.15
N ASP A 81 -5.25 0.25 9.82
CA ASP A 81 -5.90 -1.04 9.87
C ASP A 81 -5.23 -2.07 8.95
N LEU A 82 -4.92 -1.73 7.70
CA LEU A 82 -4.24 -2.64 6.78
C LEU A 82 -2.82 -3.02 7.23
N LEU A 83 -2.07 -2.07 7.76
CA LEU A 83 -0.73 -2.31 8.28
C LEU A 83 -0.79 -3.17 9.55
N GLU A 84 -1.83 -2.98 10.37
CA GLU A 84 -2.10 -3.87 11.50
C GLU A 84 -2.44 -5.28 11.02
N GLN A 85 -3.32 -5.43 10.03
CA GLN A 85 -3.66 -6.73 9.45
C GLN A 85 -2.43 -7.42 8.85
N ALA A 86 -1.59 -6.69 8.12
CA ALA A 86 -0.35 -7.22 7.59
C ALA A 86 0.56 -7.77 8.70
N LYS A 87 0.69 -7.05 9.83
CA LYS A 87 1.44 -7.53 11.00
C LYS A 87 0.78 -8.76 11.62
N GLN A 88 -0.55 -8.82 11.72
CA GLN A 88 -1.28 -9.98 12.23
C GLN A 88 -1.07 -11.23 11.34
N LEU A 89 -0.94 -11.04 10.03
CA LEU A 89 -0.59 -12.08 9.06
C LEU A 89 0.90 -12.48 9.12
N GLY A 90 1.70 -11.86 9.98
CA GLY A 90 3.14 -12.10 10.08
C GLY A 90 3.95 -11.51 8.93
N LEU A 91 3.38 -10.57 8.17
CA LEU A 91 4.06 -9.91 7.06
C LEU A 91 5.04 -8.86 7.59
N LYS A 92 6.22 -8.82 6.95
CA LYS A 92 7.22 -7.81 7.24
C LYS A 92 6.87 -6.51 6.51
N VAL A 93 6.49 -5.50 7.28
CA VAL A 93 6.23 -4.15 6.80
C VAL A 93 7.51 -3.34 6.93
N ASP A 94 8.04 -2.88 5.80
CA ASP A 94 9.25 -2.06 5.73
C ASP A 94 8.91 -0.63 5.29
N PRO A 95 9.70 0.39 5.70
CA PRO A 95 9.60 1.72 5.13
C PRO A 95 9.99 1.69 3.64
N ILE A 96 9.35 2.53 2.82
CA ILE A 96 9.67 2.57 1.38
C ILE A 96 11.10 3.06 1.08
N LEU A 97 11.72 3.76 2.04
CA LEU A 97 13.10 4.25 1.98
C LEU A 97 14.13 3.26 2.56
N GLY A 98 13.69 2.11 3.08
CA GLY A 98 14.51 1.13 3.82
C GLY A 98 15.24 0.11 2.96
#